data_AF-A0A957EQ00-F1
#
_entry.id   AF-A0A957EQ00-F1
#
_cell.length_a   1.000
_cell.length_b   1.000
_cell.length_c   1.000
_cell.angle_alpha   90.00
_cell.angle_beta   90.00
_cell.angle_gamma   90.00
#
_symmetry.space_group_name_H-M   'P 1'
#
loop_
_entity.id
_entity.type
_entity.pdbx_description
1 polymer ?
#
loop_
_entity_poly.entity_id
_entity_poly.type
_entity_poly.pdbx_seq_one_letter_code
_entity_poly.pdbx_strand_id
1 'polypeptide(L)'
;MSYLRWIRGQVGSQKIILVTATAVIRDNNGRFLLQQRGDFGWWGFSGGVLELGESLPACAVREAREETGLEVVVTRLIGLYSSPDFDVLYPNGDQVQQFTATFECHVTGGDLRLDGDETTGLAWCEPGELLERLGETAVWYRAMAEDCLANQPEVSFQRGQPGNSRAEEPYFRFVRRYVGQDRFICPAAAALIVDDNGYVLLQRRGDDGSWALPGGGMELGERIDQTVIHEIFEETGLAVEPVQVVGVYSDERFEVAYPNGDLMKYVSTLFLCRVVGGTLCADGEESLELRYFAPDDLPPLPPRHRERIEDGLRGGKTAVF
;
A
#
# COMPACT_ATOMS: atom_id res chain seq x y z
N MET A 1 -19.94 1.87 -11.85
CA MET A 1 -19.41 3.18 -11.46
C MET A 1 -18.08 2.90 -10.80
N SER A 2 -17.00 3.60 -11.16
CA SER A 2 -15.68 3.39 -10.54
C SER A 2 -15.70 3.76 -9.06
N TYR A 3 -14.83 3.13 -8.28
CA TYR A 3 -14.68 3.40 -6.84
C TYR A 3 -14.36 4.88 -6.59
N LEU A 4 -13.46 5.48 -7.38
CA LEU A 4 -13.13 6.90 -7.27
C LEU A 4 -14.36 7.80 -7.42
N ARG A 5 -15.19 7.58 -8.44
CA ARG A 5 -16.41 8.37 -8.65
C ARG A 5 -17.40 8.18 -7.51
N TRP A 6 -17.54 6.95 -7.02
CA TRP A 6 -18.42 6.66 -5.88
C TRP A 6 -17.95 7.37 -4.61
N ILE A 7 -16.69 7.21 -4.19
CA ILE A 7 -16.20 7.79 -2.93
C ILE A 7 -16.21 9.31 -2.98
N ARG A 8 -15.85 9.92 -4.13
CA ARG A 8 -15.97 11.38 -4.33
C ARG A 8 -17.40 11.88 -4.29
N GLY A 9 -18.36 11.06 -4.72
CA GLY A 9 -19.79 11.33 -4.53
C GLY A 9 -20.22 11.37 -3.06
N GLN A 10 -19.51 10.69 -2.15
CA GLN A 10 -19.79 10.68 -0.71
C GLN A 10 -19.06 11.80 0.04
N VAL A 11 -17.74 11.93 -0.16
CA VAL A 11 -16.88 12.81 0.64
C VAL A 11 -16.65 14.20 0.02
N GLY A 12 -17.05 14.40 -1.24
CA GLY A 12 -16.72 15.59 -2.01
C GLY A 12 -15.21 15.79 -2.14
N SER A 13 -14.76 17.04 -1.99
CA SER A 13 -13.35 17.44 -2.13
C SER A 13 -12.55 17.37 -0.83
N GLN A 14 -13.09 16.74 0.22
CA GLN A 14 -12.34 16.48 1.45
C GLN A 14 -11.11 15.61 1.15
N LYS A 15 -10.05 15.82 1.95
CA LYS A 15 -8.84 15.02 1.84
C LYS A 15 -9.11 13.58 2.28
N ILE A 16 -8.83 12.63 1.41
CA ILE A 16 -8.90 11.19 1.69
C ILE A 16 -7.61 10.50 1.28
N ILE A 17 -7.35 9.34 1.88
CA ILE A 17 -6.32 8.42 1.39
C ILE A 17 -6.89 7.66 0.19
N LEU A 18 -6.19 7.68 -0.94
CA LEU A 18 -6.54 6.95 -2.14
C LEU A 18 -5.47 5.91 -2.45
N VAL A 19 -5.90 4.66 -2.57
CA VAL A 19 -5.00 3.54 -2.87
C VAL A 19 -4.88 3.41 -4.39
N THR A 20 -3.64 3.44 -4.89
CA THR A 20 -3.33 3.32 -6.31
C THR A 20 -2.25 2.27 -6.56
N ALA A 21 -2.21 1.76 -7.79
CA ALA A 21 -1.11 0.94 -8.27
C ALA A 21 -0.45 1.60 -9.49
N THR A 22 0.88 1.51 -9.56
CA THR A 22 1.66 2.04 -10.68
C THR A 22 2.45 0.92 -11.35
N ALA A 23 2.38 0.84 -12.67
CA ALA A 23 3.16 -0.07 -13.51
C ALA A 23 4.35 0.65 -14.13
N VAL A 24 5.56 0.29 -13.69
CA VAL A 24 6.82 0.64 -14.38
C VAL A 24 7.07 -0.42 -15.45
N ILE A 25 6.63 -0.13 -16.67
CA ILE A 25 6.60 -1.09 -17.78
C ILE A 25 7.95 -1.09 -18.51
N ARG A 26 8.51 -2.29 -18.72
CA ARG A 26 9.75 -2.50 -19.48
C ARG A 26 9.53 -3.41 -20.69
N ASP A 27 10.20 -3.08 -21.79
CA ASP A 27 10.23 -3.94 -22.99
C ASP A 27 11.39 -4.96 -22.95
N ASN A 28 11.46 -5.81 -23.98
CA ASN A 28 12.53 -6.82 -24.12
C ASN A 28 13.93 -6.22 -24.29
N ASN A 29 14.05 -4.93 -24.60
CA ASN A 29 15.33 -4.22 -24.69
C ASN A 29 15.68 -3.50 -23.38
N GLY A 30 14.83 -3.61 -22.34
CA GLY A 30 15.01 -2.99 -21.05
C GLY A 30 14.63 -1.51 -20.99
N ARG A 31 14.01 -0.96 -22.03
CA ARG A 31 13.52 0.44 -22.09
C ARG A 31 12.26 0.60 -21.25
N PHE A 32 12.07 1.78 -20.69
CA PHE A 32 10.91 2.14 -19.89
C PHE A 32 9.82 2.79 -20.75
N LEU A 33 8.56 2.43 -20.53
CA LEU A 33 7.45 3.19 -21.09
C LEU A 33 7.05 4.32 -20.14
N LEU A 34 7.02 5.54 -20.67
CA LEU A 34 6.46 6.70 -19.99
C LEU A 34 5.16 7.12 -20.67
N GLN A 35 4.26 7.69 -19.89
CA GLN A 35 3.03 8.33 -20.34
C GLN A 35 2.99 9.81 -19.98
N GLN A 36 2.41 10.63 -20.84
CA GLN A 36 2.17 12.04 -20.60
C GLN A 36 0.72 12.26 -20.17
N ARG A 37 0.53 12.68 -18.93
CA ARG A 37 -0.80 12.89 -18.34
C ARG A 37 -1.49 14.11 -18.95
N GLY A 38 -2.80 14.03 -19.18
CA GLY A 38 -3.60 15.14 -19.72
C GLY A 38 -3.88 16.28 -18.73
N ASP A 39 -3.94 15.98 -17.42
CA ASP A 39 -4.32 16.94 -16.37
C ASP A 39 -3.20 17.93 -16.00
N PHE A 40 -1.96 17.46 -15.95
CA PHE A 40 -0.78 18.26 -15.58
C PHE A 40 0.27 18.37 -16.70
N GLY A 41 0.16 17.59 -17.79
CA GLY A 41 1.16 17.54 -18.86
C GLY A 41 2.47 16.83 -18.46
N TRP A 42 2.53 16.26 -17.26
CA TRP A 42 3.71 15.56 -16.73
C TRP A 42 3.94 14.22 -17.41
N TRP A 43 5.21 13.91 -17.65
CA TRP A 43 5.63 12.55 -17.95
C TRP A 43 5.75 11.74 -16.65
N GLY A 44 5.22 10.53 -16.66
CA GLY A 44 5.21 9.62 -15.53
C GLY A 44 5.00 8.18 -15.97
N PHE A 45 4.72 7.32 -15.00
CA PHE A 45 4.40 5.91 -15.23
C PHE A 45 2.90 5.69 -15.35
N SER A 46 2.51 4.54 -15.91
CA SER A 46 1.12 4.10 -15.99
C SER A 46 0.60 3.71 -14.61
N GLY A 47 -0.63 4.04 -14.29
CA GLY A 47 -1.23 3.69 -13.01
C GLY A 47 -2.51 4.43 -12.68
N GLY A 48 -3.26 3.86 -11.75
CA GLY A 48 -4.57 4.39 -11.38
C GLY A 48 -5.11 3.80 -10.09
N VAL A 49 -6.39 4.06 -9.85
CA VAL A 49 -7.05 3.81 -8.55
C VAL A 49 -7.43 2.34 -8.43
N LEU A 50 -7.20 1.77 -7.24
CA LEU A 50 -7.66 0.43 -6.92
C LEU A 50 -9.19 0.40 -6.88
N GLU A 51 -9.78 -0.51 -7.65
CA GLU A 51 -11.20 -0.81 -7.64
C GLU A 51 -11.57 -1.84 -6.56
N LEU A 52 -12.83 -1.86 -6.15
CA LEU A 52 -13.32 -2.90 -5.23
C LEU A 52 -13.34 -4.26 -5.95
N GLY A 53 -12.80 -5.29 -5.30
CA GLY A 53 -12.76 -6.66 -5.81
C GLY A 53 -11.51 -7.02 -6.62
N GLU A 54 -10.56 -6.10 -6.81
CA GLU A 54 -9.25 -6.39 -7.41
C GLU A 54 -8.11 -6.32 -6.38
N SER A 55 -6.98 -6.96 -6.73
CA SER A 55 -5.71 -6.82 -6.01
C SER A 55 -4.84 -5.72 -6.64
N LEU A 56 -3.86 -5.21 -5.90
CA LEU A 56 -2.90 -4.21 -6.40
C LEU A 56 -2.14 -4.65 -7.67
N PRO A 57 -1.62 -5.89 -7.78
CA PRO A 57 -1.01 -6.35 -9.03
C PRO A 57 -2.01 -6.40 -10.19
N ALA A 58 -3.26 -6.81 -9.94
CA ALA A 58 -4.30 -6.82 -10.96
C ALA A 58 -4.67 -5.41 -11.42
N CYS A 59 -4.73 -4.45 -10.49
CA CYS A 59 -4.89 -3.02 -10.80
C CYS A 59 -3.75 -2.52 -11.70
N ALA A 60 -2.49 -2.78 -11.37
CA ALA A 60 -1.35 -2.37 -12.20
C ALA A 60 -1.42 -2.95 -13.63
N VAL A 61 -1.85 -4.21 -13.78
CA VAL A 61 -2.03 -4.85 -15.10
C VAL A 61 -3.20 -4.24 -15.87
N ARG A 62 -4.32 -3.96 -15.18
CA ARG A 62 -5.50 -3.31 -15.78
C ARG A 62 -5.15 -1.93 -16.29
N GLU A 63 -4.54 -1.09 -15.46
CA GLU A 63 -4.14 0.28 -15.79
C GLU A 63 -3.14 0.30 -16.96
N ALA A 64 -2.12 -0.57 -16.93
CA ALA A 64 -1.18 -0.72 -18.04
C ALA A 64 -1.91 -1.01 -19.38
N ARG A 65 -2.92 -1.88 -19.36
CA ARG A 65 -3.69 -2.23 -20.55
C ARG A 65 -4.63 -1.11 -20.99
N GLU A 66 -5.29 -0.45 -20.04
CA GLU A 66 -6.25 0.63 -20.30
C GLU A 66 -5.54 1.86 -20.89
N GLU A 67 -4.46 2.33 -20.26
CA GLU A 67 -3.77 3.56 -20.65
C GLU A 67 -2.82 3.38 -21.85
N THR A 68 -2.25 2.18 -22.05
CA THR A 68 -1.19 1.96 -23.05
C THR A 68 -1.52 0.92 -24.12
N GLY A 69 -2.55 0.09 -23.90
CA GLY A 69 -2.88 -1.05 -24.76
C GLY A 69 -1.97 -2.27 -24.64
N LEU A 70 -0.94 -2.22 -23.79
CA LEU A 70 0.00 -3.31 -23.60
C LEU A 70 -0.52 -4.35 -22.60
N GLU A 71 -0.18 -5.62 -22.85
CA GLU A 71 -0.37 -6.71 -21.91
C GLU A 71 0.94 -6.94 -21.16
N VAL A 72 0.90 -6.90 -19.83
CA VAL A 72 2.09 -6.95 -18.98
C VAL A 72 1.94 -8.01 -17.89
N VAL A 73 3.08 -8.51 -17.40
CA VAL A 73 3.15 -9.33 -16.19
C VAL A 73 3.92 -8.58 -15.11
N VAL A 74 3.41 -8.60 -13.89
CA VAL A 74 4.11 -8.05 -12.73
C VAL A 74 5.28 -8.96 -12.36
N THR A 75 6.45 -8.37 -12.14
CA THR A 75 7.70 -9.09 -11.87
C THR A 75 8.23 -8.85 -10.46
N ARG A 76 8.08 -7.63 -9.92
CA ARG A 76 8.39 -7.31 -8.52
C ARG A 76 7.62 -6.09 -8.03
N LEU A 77 7.46 -5.99 -6.71
CA LEU A 77 7.10 -4.75 -6.02
C LEU A 77 8.36 -3.90 -5.83
N ILE A 78 8.38 -2.69 -6.39
CA ILE A 78 9.49 -1.73 -6.30
C ILE A 78 9.42 -0.96 -4.98
N GLY A 79 8.23 -0.44 -4.65
CA GLY A 79 8.09 0.47 -3.53
C GLY A 79 6.66 0.78 -3.13
N LEU A 80 6.51 1.32 -1.93
CA LEU A 80 5.30 1.87 -1.34
C LEU A 80 5.51 3.37 -1.09
N TYR A 81 4.69 4.20 -1.73
CA TYR A 81 4.81 5.65 -1.71
C TYR A 81 3.56 6.23 -1.06
N SER A 82 3.70 6.68 0.18
CA SER A 82 2.56 7.13 1.00
C SER A 82 2.79 8.44 1.76
N SER A 83 3.92 9.10 1.50
CA SER A 83 4.27 10.36 2.14
C SER A 83 3.26 11.47 1.79
N PRO A 84 2.92 12.37 2.74
CA PRO A 84 2.20 13.60 2.44
C PRO A 84 2.92 14.51 1.44
N ASP A 85 4.23 14.37 1.26
CA ASP A 85 4.96 15.03 0.16
C ASP A 85 4.43 14.65 -1.22
N PHE A 86 3.68 13.54 -1.30
CA PHE A 86 3.04 13.02 -2.51
C PHE A 86 1.54 13.32 -2.56
N ASP A 87 1.03 14.16 -1.67
CA ASP A 87 -0.35 14.63 -1.73
C ASP A 87 -0.64 15.34 -3.05
N VAL A 88 -1.86 15.16 -3.55
CA VAL A 88 -2.34 15.79 -4.78
C VAL A 88 -3.53 16.68 -4.47
N LEU A 89 -3.44 17.94 -4.88
CA LEU A 89 -4.58 18.85 -5.02
C LEU A 89 -4.93 18.94 -6.50
N TYR A 90 -6.04 18.32 -6.88
CA TYR A 90 -6.51 18.33 -8.26
C TYR A 90 -7.11 19.69 -8.64
N PRO A 91 -7.13 20.06 -9.94
CA PRO A 91 -7.72 21.32 -10.40
C PRO A 91 -9.21 21.50 -10.05
N ASN A 92 -9.94 20.40 -9.85
CA ASN A 92 -11.34 20.42 -9.42
C ASN A 92 -11.52 20.67 -7.90
N GLY A 93 -10.42 20.79 -7.14
CA GLY A 93 -10.42 21.01 -5.70
C GLY A 93 -10.26 19.73 -4.86
N ASP A 94 -10.30 18.55 -5.47
CA ASP A 94 -10.18 17.29 -4.73
C ASP A 94 -8.79 17.13 -4.13
N GLN A 95 -8.75 16.67 -2.88
CA GLN A 95 -7.52 16.45 -2.13
C GLN A 95 -7.31 14.96 -1.89
N VAL A 96 -6.10 14.49 -2.18
CA VAL A 96 -5.71 13.07 -2.02
C VAL A 96 -4.38 12.99 -1.30
N GLN A 97 -4.31 12.15 -0.27
CA GLN A 97 -3.06 11.51 0.11
C GLN A 97 -2.97 10.18 -0.62
N GLN A 98 -1.87 9.96 -1.33
CA GLN A 98 -1.70 8.72 -2.07
C GLN A 98 -1.20 7.62 -1.14
N PHE A 99 -1.69 6.41 -1.33
CA PHE A 99 -0.99 5.18 -0.98
C PHE A 99 -0.75 4.44 -2.29
N THR A 100 0.47 4.48 -2.82
CA THR A 100 0.78 3.90 -4.13
C THR A 100 1.71 2.71 -3.97
N ALA A 101 1.29 1.55 -4.48
CA ALA A 101 2.16 0.40 -4.69
C ALA A 101 2.69 0.40 -6.12
N THR A 102 4.01 0.44 -6.29
CA THR A 102 4.64 0.52 -7.60
C THR A 102 5.27 -0.81 -7.96
N PHE A 103 4.91 -1.35 -9.12
CA PHE A 103 5.34 -2.64 -9.62
C PHE A 103 6.22 -2.50 -10.86
N GLU A 104 7.26 -3.32 -10.95
CA GLU A 104 7.97 -3.53 -12.22
C GLU A 104 7.17 -4.52 -13.06
N CYS A 105 6.87 -4.13 -14.29
CA CYS A 105 6.05 -4.91 -15.21
C CYS A 105 6.83 -5.18 -16.50
N HIS A 106 6.73 -6.40 -17.03
CA HIS A 106 7.35 -6.77 -18.32
C HIS A 106 6.29 -6.94 -19.39
N VAL A 107 6.53 -6.40 -20.59
CA VAL A 107 5.62 -6.55 -21.73
C VAL A 107 5.60 -7.99 -22.22
N THR A 108 4.39 -8.53 -22.39
CA THR A 108 4.16 -9.89 -22.91
C THR A 108 3.32 -9.91 -24.20
N GLY A 109 2.59 -8.82 -24.47
CA GLY A 109 1.74 -8.69 -25.65
C GLY A 109 1.08 -7.32 -25.73
N GLY A 110 0.01 -7.23 -26.52
CA GLY A 110 -0.71 -6.00 -26.80
C GLY A 110 -0.02 -5.09 -27.81
N ASP A 111 -0.74 -4.04 -28.23
CA ASP A 111 -0.28 -3.04 -29.19
C ASP A 111 -0.31 -1.67 -28.51
N LEU A 112 0.81 -0.94 -28.62
CA LEU A 112 0.93 0.38 -28.02
C LEU A 112 -0.07 1.34 -28.68
N ARG A 113 -1.02 1.85 -27.89
CA ARG A 113 -2.05 2.79 -28.33
C ARG A 113 -2.41 3.73 -27.19
N LEU A 114 -2.74 4.97 -27.55
CA LEU A 114 -3.29 5.94 -26.62
C LEU A 114 -4.76 5.59 -26.33
N ASP A 115 -5.18 5.71 -25.08
CA ASP A 115 -6.59 5.67 -24.70
C ASP A 115 -7.37 6.90 -25.22
N GLY A 116 -6.67 8.04 -25.36
CA GLY A 116 -7.19 9.30 -25.88
C GLY A 116 -8.00 10.14 -24.90
N ASP A 117 -8.08 9.76 -23.62
CA ASP A 117 -8.85 10.48 -22.58
C ASP A 117 -7.93 11.03 -21.49
N GLU A 118 -7.22 10.17 -20.77
CA GLU A 118 -6.35 10.55 -19.66
C GLU A 118 -4.87 10.70 -20.08
N THR A 119 -4.47 10.00 -21.15
CA THR A 119 -3.10 9.99 -21.66
C THR A 119 -2.96 10.70 -23.01
N THR A 120 -2.08 11.69 -23.05
CA THR A 120 -1.83 12.54 -24.23
C THR A 120 -0.60 12.13 -25.04
N GLY A 121 0.26 11.28 -24.48
CA GLY A 121 1.47 10.80 -25.14
C GLY A 121 2.04 9.54 -24.50
N LEU A 122 2.67 8.69 -25.30
CA LEU A 122 3.37 7.49 -24.87
C LEU A 122 4.76 7.47 -25.51
N ALA A 123 5.78 7.15 -24.73
CA ALA A 123 7.14 7.09 -25.24
C ALA A 123 8.01 6.07 -24.52
N TRP A 124 8.75 5.29 -25.31
CA TRP A 124 9.86 4.49 -24.81
C TRP A 124 11.05 5.39 -24.48
N CYS A 125 11.71 5.08 -23.37
CA CYS A 125 12.85 5.80 -22.83
C CYS A 125 13.96 4.84 -22.43
N GLU A 126 15.20 5.15 -22.80
CA GLU A 126 16.35 4.38 -22.34
C GLU A 126 16.58 4.57 -20.83
N PRO A 127 17.08 3.55 -20.11
CA PRO A 127 17.35 3.65 -18.67
C PRO A 127 18.22 4.86 -18.27
N GLY A 128 19.23 5.18 -19.08
CA GLY A 128 20.14 6.31 -18.84
C GLY A 128 19.50 7.68 -19.02
N GLU A 129 18.36 7.77 -19.70
CA GLU A 129 17.64 9.01 -20.00
C GLU A 129 16.40 9.17 -19.12
N LEU A 130 16.02 8.16 -18.33
CA LEU A 130 14.76 8.11 -17.59
C LEU A 130 14.56 9.33 -16.67
N LEU A 131 15.56 9.65 -15.85
CA LEU A 131 15.48 10.77 -14.90
C LEU A 131 15.51 12.15 -15.58
N GLU A 132 16.10 12.24 -16.76
CA GLU A 132 16.08 13.46 -17.59
C GLU A 132 14.70 13.64 -18.20
N ARG A 133 14.13 12.55 -18.76
CA ARG A 133 12.85 12.59 -19.45
C ARG A 133 11.65 12.81 -18.56
N LEU A 134 11.74 12.36 -17.30
CA LEU A 134 10.78 12.75 -16.27
C LEU A 134 10.81 14.26 -15.99
N GLY A 135 11.95 14.93 -16.22
CA GLY A 135 12.05 16.39 -16.17
C GLY A 135 11.45 17.02 -14.92
N GLU A 136 10.67 18.10 -15.13
CA GLU A 136 9.76 18.66 -14.13
C GLU A 136 8.45 17.84 -14.12
N THR A 137 8.40 16.86 -13.23
CA THR A 137 7.23 16.00 -12.96
C THR A 137 6.94 15.97 -11.47
N ALA A 138 5.88 15.24 -11.10
CA ALA A 138 5.60 14.95 -9.72
C ALA A 138 6.74 14.19 -9.03
N VAL A 139 7.05 14.60 -7.80
CA VAL A 139 8.20 14.08 -7.03
C VAL A 139 8.15 12.56 -6.80
N TRP A 140 6.95 11.97 -6.75
CA TRP A 140 6.80 10.52 -6.57
C TRP A 140 7.24 9.73 -7.80
N TYR A 141 7.03 10.22 -9.04
CA TYR A 141 7.51 9.52 -10.24
C TYR A 141 9.03 9.46 -10.27
N ARG A 142 9.71 10.54 -9.84
CA ARG A 142 11.17 10.54 -9.69
C ARG A 142 11.62 9.52 -8.64
N ALA A 143 10.95 9.47 -7.48
CA ALA A 143 11.27 8.48 -6.44
C ALA A 143 11.10 7.03 -6.93
N MET A 144 9.99 6.75 -7.63
CA MET A 144 9.72 5.44 -8.26
C MET A 144 10.80 5.06 -9.28
N ALA A 145 11.21 6.00 -10.13
CA ALA A 145 12.24 5.76 -11.13
C ALA A 145 13.61 5.48 -10.48
N GLU A 146 13.99 6.25 -9.46
CA GLU A 146 15.23 6.04 -8.72
C GLU A 146 15.26 4.66 -8.04
N ASP A 147 14.17 4.27 -7.36
CA ASP A 147 14.06 2.96 -6.71
C ASP A 147 14.04 1.81 -7.73
N CYS A 148 13.40 2.03 -8.89
CA CYS A 148 13.43 1.07 -9.98
C CYS A 148 14.85 0.88 -10.53
N LEU A 149 15.56 1.97 -10.82
CA LEU A 149 16.92 1.97 -11.37
C LEU A 149 17.96 1.42 -10.39
N ALA A 150 17.77 1.63 -9.08
CA ALA A 150 18.61 1.05 -8.04
C ALA A 150 18.57 -0.49 -8.04
N ASN A 151 17.50 -1.09 -8.57
CA ASN A 151 17.31 -2.53 -8.77
C ASN A 151 17.60 -3.34 -7.49
N GLN A 152 17.16 -2.83 -6.34
CA GLN A 152 17.26 -3.53 -5.07
C GLN A 152 16.13 -4.56 -4.96
N PRO A 153 16.39 -5.77 -4.42
CA PRO A 153 15.35 -6.76 -4.21
C PRO A 153 14.38 -6.36 -3.08
N GLU A 154 14.85 -5.56 -2.12
CA GLU A 154 14.02 -4.99 -1.05
C GLU A 154 13.09 -3.90 -1.58
N VAL A 155 11.89 -3.82 -1.00
CA VAL A 155 10.89 -2.80 -1.32
C VAL A 155 11.29 -1.48 -0.68
N SER A 156 11.22 -0.38 -1.44
CA SER A 156 11.38 0.98 -0.91
C SER A 156 10.10 1.42 -0.20
N PHE A 157 10.17 1.88 1.05
CA PHE A 157 9.00 2.35 1.81
C PHE A 157 9.26 3.63 2.62
N GLN A 158 10.45 4.22 2.49
CA GLN A 158 10.88 5.38 3.29
C GLN A 158 11.09 6.66 2.48
N ARG A 159 10.46 6.76 1.31
CA ARG A 159 10.50 7.96 0.47
C ARG A 159 9.59 9.05 1.01
N GLY A 160 10.10 10.29 1.03
CA GLY A 160 9.41 11.48 1.55
C GLY A 160 9.48 11.60 3.08
N GLN A 161 9.15 12.78 3.59
CA GLN A 161 9.07 13.05 5.02
C GLN A 161 7.70 12.60 5.57
N PRO A 162 7.66 11.86 6.68
CA PRO A 162 6.39 11.62 7.35
C PRO A 162 5.79 12.94 7.83
N GLY A 163 4.50 13.12 7.62
CA GLY A 163 3.76 14.16 8.31
C GLY A 163 3.47 13.74 9.76
N ASN A 164 2.91 14.66 10.53
CA ASN A 164 2.29 14.29 11.80
C ASN A 164 0.82 13.95 11.52
N SER A 165 0.35 12.79 11.95
CA SER A 165 -1.09 12.58 12.16
C SER A 165 -1.54 13.62 13.19
N ARG A 166 -2.35 14.59 12.75
CA ARG A 166 -2.91 15.67 13.59
C ARG A 166 -4.44 15.64 13.60
N ALA A 167 -5.03 14.52 13.17
CA ALA A 167 -6.47 14.40 13.12
C ALA A 167 -7.03 14.31 14.55
N GLU A 168 -8.09 15.06 14.82
CA GLU A 168 -8.82 15.00 16.11
C GLU A 168 -9.61 13.69 16.26
N GLU A 169 -9.85 12.97 15.16
CA GLU A 169 -10.51 11.68 15.11
C GLU A 169 -9.76 10.71 14.18
N PRO A 170 -9.78 9.38 14.45
CA PRO A 170 -9.21 8.38 13.55
C PRO A 170 -9.81 8.47 12.14
N TYR A 171 -8.97 8.32 11.11
CA TYR A 171 -9.35 8.50 9.71
C TYR A 171 -10.52 7.60 9.30
N PHE A 172 -10.55 6.35 9.77
CA PHE A 172 -11.65 5.45 9.45
C PHE A 172 -13.00 5.98 9.96
N ARG A 173 -13.04 6.60 11.16
CA ARG A 173 -14.26 7.20 11.72
C ARG A 173 -14.70 8.41 10.90
N PHE A 174 -13.74 9.23 10.48
CA PHE A 174 -14.00 10.33 9.56
C PHE A 174 -14.70 9.85 8.28
N VAL A 175 -14.16 8.82 7.61
CA VAL A 175 -14.76 8.28 6.37
C VAL A 175 -16.15 7.68 6.62
N ARG A 176 -16.33 6.97 7.74
CA ARG A 176 -17.62 6.35 8.13
C ARG A 176 -18.77 7.35 8.24
N ARG A 177 -18.50 8.62 8.55
CA ARG A 177 -19.52 9.69 8.57
C ARG A 177 -20.15 9.94 7.19
N TYR A 178 -19.44 9.62 6.12
CA TYR A 178 -19.88 9.85 4.74
C TYR A 178 -20.39 8.58 4.08
N VAL A 179 -19.77 7.43 4.34
CA VAL A 179 -20.10 6.17 3.67
C VAL A 179 -21.04 5.26 4.47
N GLY A 180 -21.33 5.59 5.74
CA GLY A 180 -22.10 4.71 6.61
C GLY A 180 -21.43 3.34 6.76
N GLN A 181 -22.20 2.27 6.57
CA GLN A 181 -21.70 0.88 6.63
C GLN A 181 -21.14 0.36 5.30
N ASP A 182 -21.19 1.16 4.22
CA ASP A 182 -20.73 0.72 2.90
C ASP A 182 -19.22 0.45 2.89
N ARG A 183 -18.82 -0.40 1.95
CA ARG A 183 -17.41 -0.82 1.82
C ARG A 183 -16.55 0.33 1.29
N PHE A 184 -15.46 0.62 1.99
CA PHE A 184 -14.40 1.51 1.49
C PHE A 184 -13.02 0.87 1.65
N ILE A 185 -12.07 1.34 0.82
CA ILE A 185 -10.69 0.88 0.80
C ILE A 185 -9.87 1.64 1.85
N CYS A 186 -9.22 0.90 2.74
CA CYS A 186 -8.39 1.42 3.81
C CYS A 186 -6.99 0.79 3.76
N PRO A 187 -5.93 1.56 3.49
CA PRO A 187 -4.57 1.07 3.67
C PRO A 187 -4.32 0.84 5.16
N ALA A 188 -3.59 -0.24 5.46
CA ALA A 188 -3.32 -0.69 6.81
C ALA A 188 -1.91 -1.27 6.88
N ALA A 189 -1.31 -1.26 8.06
CA ALA A 189 0.01 -1.84 8.29
C ALA A 189 -0.03 -2.78 9.48
N ALA A 190 0.79 -3.83 9.44
CA ALA A 190 0.89 -4.77 10.54
C ALA A 190 2.29 -5.36 10.63
N ALA A 191 2.65 -5.84 11.82
CA ALA A 191 4.00 -6.28 12.11
C ALA A 191 4.10 -7.80 12.29
N LEU A 192 5.13 -8.37 11.68
CA LEU A 192 5.73 -9.63 12.09
C LEU A 192 6.89 -9.28 13.02
N ILE A 193 6.75 -9.62 14.30
CA ILE A 193 7.79 -9.46 15.31
C ILE A 193 8.18 -10.85 15.76
N VAL A 194 9.47 -11.16 15.62
CA VAL A 194 10.06 -12.45 15.95
C VAL A 194 11.10 -12.23 17.03
N ASP A 195 11.02 -12.95 18.15
CA ASP A 195 12.01 -12.87 19.22
C ASP A 195 13.30 -13.65 18.87
N ASP A 196 14.29 -13.59 19.76
CA ASP A 196 15.58 -14.27 19.57
C ASP A 196 15.45 -15.81 19.50
N ASN A 197 14.33 -16.38 19.96
CA ASN A 197 14.03 -17.82 19.90
C ASN A 197 13.25 -18.21 18.63
N GLY A 198 12.91 -17.26 17.77
CA GLY A 198 12.10 -17.50 16.57
C GLY A 198 10.58 -17.48 16.83
N TYR A 199 10.13 -17.01 17.99
CA TYR A 199 8.72 -17.01 18.36
C TYR A 199 8.05 -15.76 17.83
N VAL A 200 6.82 -15.90 17.33
CA VAL A 200 6.04 -14.83 16.71
C VAL A 200 5.15 -14.16 17.76
N LEU A 201 5.22 -12.83 17.87
CA LEU A 201 4.29 -12.06 18.68
C LEU A 201 2.91 -12.01 18.03
N LEU A 202 1.88 -12.35 18.79
CA LEU A 202 0.48 -12.19 18.41
C LEU A 202 -0.28 -11.41 19.48
N GLN A 203 -1.36 -10.78 19.04
CA GLN A 203 -2.37 -10.17 19.91
C GLN A 203 -3.68 -10.95 19.89
N ARG A 204 -4.37 -11.01 21.03
CA ARG A 204 -5.76 -11.46 21.13
C ARG A 204 -6.68 -10.27 21.08
N ARG A 205 -7.46 -10.15 20.01
CA ARG A 205 -8.27 -8.98 19.71
C ARG A 205 -9.39 -8.76 20.73
N GLY A 206 -9.73 -7.50 20.99
CA GLY A 206 -10.84 -7.08 21.86
C GLY A 206 -12.23 -7.31 21.27
N ASP A 207 -12.38 -7.23 19.96
CA ASP A 207 -13.68 -7.26 19.29
C ASP A 207 -14.26 -8.67 19.14
N ASP A 208 -13.45 -9.65 18.75
CA ASP A 208 -13.90 -11.03 18.50
C ASP A 208 -13.11 -12.10 19.27
N GLY A 209 -12.08 -11.71 20.03
CA GLY A 209 -11.25 -12.61 20.82
C GLY A 209 -10.31 -13.51 20.01
N SER A 210 -10.23 -13.33 18.70
CA SER A 210 -9.31 -14.11 17.85
C SER A 210 -7.87 -13.65 18.00
N TRP A 211 -6.92 -14.56 17.77
CA TRP A 211 -5.51 -14.20 17.67
C TRP A 211 -5.20 -13.62 16.28
N ALA A 212 -4.36 -12.60 16.25
CA ALA A 212 -3.97 -11.89 15.03
C ALA A 212 -2.55 -11.32 15.16
N LEU A 213 -1.98 -10.95 14.01
CA LEU A 213 -0.79 -10.09 13.99
C LEU A 213 -1.19 -8.68 14.46
N PRO A 214 -0.37 -8.01 15.28
CA PRO A 214 -0.62 -6.63 15.69
C PRO A 214 -0.49 -5.65 14.53
N GLY A 215 -1.28 -4.58 14.54
CA GLY A 215 -1.37 -3.55 13.51
C GLY A 215 -2.78 -3.06 13.22
N GLY A 216 -2.88 -1.94 12.50
CA GLY A 216 -4.14 -1.29 12.18
C GLY A 216 -4.10 -0.35 10.97
N GLY A 217 -5.00 0.63 10.97
CA GLY A 217 -5.33 1.45 9.81
C GLY A 217 -4.40 2.65 9.65
N MET A 218 -4.10 3.02 8.40
CA MET A 218 -3.29 4.19 8.13
C MET A 218 -4.05 5.49 8.43
N GLU A 219 -3.43 6.39 9.20
CA GLU A 219 -3.96 7.71 9.48
C GLU A 219 -3.56 8.74 8.41
N LEU A 220 -4.39 9.79 8.25
CA LEU A 220 -4.03 10.91 7.37
C LEU A 220 -2.76 11.60 7.87
N GLY A 221 -1.82 11.82 6.97
CA GLY A 221 -0.51 12.42 7.25
C GLY A 221 0.61 11.39 7.48
N GLU A 222 0.29 10.11 7.67
CA GLU A 222 1.32 9.10 7.92
C GLU A 222 1.99 8.62 6.64
N ARG A 223 3.19 8.05 6.76
CA ARG A 223 3.69 7.06 5.81
C ARG A 223 3.36 5.67 6.35
N ILE A 224 3.19 4.68 5.48
CA ILE A 224 2.74 3.35 5.90
C ILE A 224 3.65 2.66 6.94
N ASP A 225 4.95 2.94 6.95
CA ASP A 225 5.87 2.43 7.97
C ASP A 225 5.71 3.18 9.31
N GLN A 226 5.26 4.43 9.30
CA GLN A 226 4.90 5.14 10.53
C GLN A 226 3.61 4.58 11.11
N THR A 227 2.65 4.19 10.27
CA THR A 227 1.44 3.49 10.70
C THR A 227 1.80 2.24 11.51
N VAL A 228 2.70 1.37 11.01
CA VAL A 228 3.08 0.19 11.81
C VAL A 228 3.85 0.55 13.08
N ILE A 229 4.66 1.62 13.09
CA ILE A 229 5.36 2.04 14.31
C ILE A 229 4.35 2.52 15.37
N HIS A 230 3.38 3.32 14.95
CA HIS A 230 2.33 3.87 15.79
C HIS A 230 1.43 2.77 16.36
N GLU A 231 0.85 1.96 15.48
CA GLU A 231 -0.06 0.87 15.84
C GLU A 231 0.58 -0.13 16.80
N ILE A 232 1.83 -0.54 16.53
CA ILE A 232 2.51 -1.47 17.43
C ILE A 232 2.81 -0.85 18.79
N PHE A 233 3.12 0.45 18.83
CA PHE A 233 3.32 1.13 20.10
C PHE A 233 2.01 1.21 20.90
N GLU A 234 0.90 1.56 20.27
CA GLU A 234 -0.41 1.65 20.94
C GLU A 234 -0.90 0.28 21.43
N GLU A 235 -0.94 -0.73 20.56
CA GLU A 235 -1.49 -2.05 20.91
C GLU A 235 -0.59 -2.84 21.88
N THR A 236 0.74 -2.63 21.82
CA THR A 236 1.71 -3.53 22.47
C THR A 236 2.69 -2.87 23.44
N GLY A 237 2.77 -1.54 23.47
CA GLY A 237 3.76 -0.80 24.26
C GLY A 237 5.21 -0.96 23.76
N LEU A 238 5.44 -1.65 22.64
CA LEU A 238 6.76 -1.86 22.04
C LEU A 238 7.11 -0.73 21.07
N ALA A 239 8.33 -0.22 21.19
CA ALA A 239 8.91 0.60 20.14
C ALA A 239 9.59 -0.30 19.11
N VAL A 240 9.21 -0.16 17.84
CA VAL A 240 9.71 -1.01 16.75
C VAL A 240 10.34 -0.20 15.63
N GLU A 241 11.24 -0.85 14.89
CA GLU A 241 11.82 -0.38 13.64
C GLU A 241 11.38 -1.32 12.51
N PRO A 242 10.63 -0.84 11.50
CA PRO A 242 10.31 -1.61 10.31
C PRO A 242 11.57 -1.85 9.49
N VAL A 243 11.97 -3.12 9.36
CA VAL A 243 13.22 -3.52 8.70
C VAL A 243 12.99 -3.83 7.23
N GLN A 244 11.85 -4.45 6.91
CA GLN A 244 11.55 -4.91 5.56
C GLN A 244 10.05 -5.04 5.35
N VAL A 245 9.57 -4.78 4.14
CA VAL A 245 8.24 -5.22 3.70
C VAL A 245 8.32 -6.71 3.38
N VAL A 246 7.51 -7.50 4.08
CA VAL A 246 7.32 -8.93 3.79
C VAL A 246 6.33 -9.11 2.64
N GLY A 247 5.25 -8.32 2.62
CA GLY A 247 4.26 -8.39 1.56
C GLY A 247 3.21 -7.30 1.64
N VAL A 248 2.47 -7.13 0.55
CA VAL A 248 1.32 -6.22 0.44
C VAL A 248 0.13 -7.01 -0.05
N TYR A 249 -0.91 -7.08 0.77
CA TYR A 249 -2.03 -7.99 0.56
C TYR A 249 -3.32 -7.22 0.34
N SER A 250 -4.01 -7.51 -0.76
CA SER A 250 -5.18 -6.74 -1.22
C SER A 250 -6.24 -7.59 -1.92
N ASP A 251 -6.17 -8.92 -1.85
CA ASP A 251 -7.19 -9.80 -2.41
C ASP A 251 -8.47 -9.85 -1.55
N GLU A 252 -9.45 -10.67 -1.96
CA GLU A 252 -10.76 -10.82 -1.31
C GLU A 252 -10.68 -11.22 0.17
N ARG A 253 -9.59 -11.86 0.64
CA ARG A 253 -9.41 -12.27 2.05
C ARG A 253 -9.22 -11.07 2.99
N PHE A 254 -8.93 -9.91 2.42
CA PHE A 254 -8.79 -8.63 3.11
C PHE A 254 -10.08 -7.80 3.07
N GLU A 255 -11.20 -8.40 2.67
CA GLU A 255 -12.53 -7.86 2.90
C GLU A 255 -13.09 -8.35 4.24
N VAL A 256 -13.43 -7.41 5.12
CA VAL A 256 -13.84 -7.69 6.49
C VAL A 256 -15.23 -7.12 6.74
N ALA A 257 -16.13 -7.94 7.27
CA ALA A 257 -17.41 -7.51 7.79
C ALA A 257 -17.35 -7.55 9.32
N TYR A 258 -17.52 -6.40 9.96
CA TYR A 258 -17.50 -6.28 11.40
C TYR A 258 -18.88 -6.57 12.01
N PRO A 259 -18.96 -7.02 13.29
CA PRO A 259 -20.23 -7.29 13.97
C PRO A 259 -21.19 -6.09 14.03
N ASN A 260 -20.65 -4.87 13.99
CA ASN A 260 -21.42 -3.63 13.95
C ASN A 260 -22.02 -3.32 12.56
N GLY A 261 -21.79 -4.17 11.55
CA GLY A 261 -22.26 -4.03 10.17
C GLY A 261 -21.30 -3.27 9.25
N ASP A 262 -20.17 -2.76 9.74
CA ASP A 262 -19.20 -2.05 8.91
C ASP A 262 -18.50 -3.01 7.95
N LEU A 263 -18.39 -2.60 6.67
CA LEU A 263 -17.67 -3.34 5.64
C LEU A 263 -16.36 -2.64 5.30
N MET A 264 -15.23 -3.33 5.42
CA MET A 264 -13.90 -2.79 5.12
C MET A 264 -13.25 -3.58 3.97
N LYS A 265 -12.52 -2.88 3.11
CA LYS A 265 -11.52 -3.49 2.21
C LYS A 265 -10.14 -3.01 2.67
N TYR A 266 -9.35 -3.90 3.26
CA TYR A 266 -8.00 -3.56 3.64
C TYR A 266 -7.02 -3.75 2.49
N VAL A 267 -6.05 -2.83 2.40
CA VAL A 267 -4.80 -3.02 1.67
C VAL A 267 -3.71 -3.08 2.73
N SER A 268 -3.32 -4.29 3.11
CA SER A 268 -2.49 -4.52 4.29
C SER A 268 -1.03 -4.72 3.92
N THR A 269 -0.14 -3.86 4.43
CA THR A 269 1.30 -4.03 4.33
C THR A 269 1.82 -4.77 5.57
N LEU A 270 2.48 -5.89 5.37
CA LEU A 270 3.17 -6.62 6.44
C LEU A 270 4.64 -6.19 6.50
N PHE A 271 5.06 -5.71 7.65
CA PHE A 271 6.47 -5.41 7.93
C PHE A 271 7.10 -6.47 8.81
N LEU A 272 8.33 -6.85 8.51
CA LEU A 272 9.22 -7.45 9.50
C LEU A 272 9.74 -6.32 10.39
N CYS A 273 9.43 -6.37 11.67
CA CYS A 273 9.76 -5.34 12.63
C CYS A 273 10.75 -5.85 13.68
N ARG A 274 11.74 -5.02 13.99
CA ARG A 274 12.67 -5.25 15.09
C ARG A 274 12.24 -4.43 16.29
N VAL A 275 12.16 -5.07 17.47
CA VAL A 275 11.94 -4.35 18.72
C VAL A 275 13.21 -3.58 19.09
N VAL A 276 13.07 -2.27 19.31
CA VAL A 276 14.18 -1.37 19.68
C VAL A 276 14.00 -0.74 21.07
N GLY A 277 12.85 -0.96 21.71
CA GLY A 277 12.57 -0.51 23.06
C GLY A 277 11.12 -0.75 23.47
N GLY A 278 10.70 -0.11 24.56
CA GLY A 278 9.36 -0.26 25.11
C GLY A 278 9.23 -1.44 26.07
N THR A 279 8.00 -1.74 26.48
CA THR A 279 7.69 -2.86 27.38
C THR A 279 6.38 -3.48 26.93
N LEU A 280 6.39 -4.80 26.73
CA LEU A 280 5.23 -5.53 26.23
C LEU A 280 4.05 -5.38 27.20
N CYS A 281 3.03 -4.66 26.77
CA CYS A 281 1.82 -4.40 27.54
C CYS A 281 0.66 -4.26 26.56
N ALA A 282 -0.37 -5.07 26.73
CA ALA A 282 -1.62 -4.93 25.98
C ALA A 282 -2.32 -3.63 26.40
N ASP A 283 -2.91 -2.92 25.46
CA ASP A 283 -3.69 -1.71 25.73
C ASP A 283 -4.96 -1.98 26.57
N GLY A 284 -5.45 -3.23 26.56
CA GLY A 284 -6.64 -3.69 27.28
C GLY A 284 -7.97 -3.38 26.58
N GLU A 285 -7.94 -2.73 25.41
CA GLU A 285 -9.13 -2.39 24.62
C GLU A 285 -9.12 -3.10 23.27
N GLU A 286 -8.16 -2.79 22.39
CA GLU A 286 -8.03 -3.44 21.08
C GLU A 286 -7.26 -4.77 21.20
N SER A 287 -6.35 -4.83 22.16
CA SER A 287 -5.47 -5.94 22.52
C SER A 287 -5.80 -6.41 23.94
N LEU A 288 -6.39 -7.60 24.08
CA LEU A 288 -6.71 -8.19 25.39
C LEU A 288 -5.55 -8.98 25.99
N GLU A 289 -4.70 -9.54 25.13
CA GLU A 289 -3.60 -10.43 25.52
C GLU A 289 -2.51 -10.38 24.45
N LEU A 290 -1.25 -10.34 24.87
CA LEU A 290 -0.09 -10.39 23.98
C LEU A 290 0.75 -11.61 24.35
N ARG A 291 1.13 -12.40 23.34
CA ARG A 291 1.93 -13.60 23.58
C ARG A 291 2.80 -13.96 22.38
N TYR A 292 4.00 -14.44 22.71
CA TYR A 292 4.89 -15.09 21.76
C TYR A 292 4.55 -16.57 21.61
N PHE A 293 4.44 -17.03 20.37
CA PHE A 293 4.13 -18.42 20.01
C PHE A 293 5.23 -19.00 19.13
N ALA A 294 5.55 -20.28 19.33
CA ALA A 294 6.42 -21.00 18.42
C ALA A 294 5.73 -21.13 17.04
N PRO A 295 6.47 -21.04 15.92
CA PRO A 295 5.90 -21.18 14.58
C PRO A 295 5.10 -22.48 14.35
N ASP A 296 5.54 -23.57 15.00
CA ASP A 296 4.90 -24.88 14.90
C ASP A 296 3.75 -25.09 15.91
N ASP A 297 3.51 -24.12 16.79
CA ASP A 297 2.48 -24.16 17.85
C ASP A 297 1.68 -22.83 17.89
N LEU A 298 1.33 -22.32 16.71
CA LEU A 298 0.46 -21.15 16.58
C LEU A 298 -0.98 -21.48 17.01
N PRO A 299 -1.66 -20.54 17.70
CA PRO A 299 -3.07 -20.72 18.04
C PRO A 299 -3.95 -20.78 16.78
N PRO A 300 -5.25 -21.09 16.91
CA PRO A 300 -6.20 -20.86 15.82
C PRO A 300 -6.13 -19.40 15.35
N LEU A 301 -5.87 -19.21 14.07
CA LEU A 301 -5.72 -17.91 13.41
C LEU A 301 -6.69 -17.83 12.23
N PRO A 302 -7.27 -16.66 11.94
CA PRO A 302 -7.89 -16.44 10.65
C PRO A 302 -6.86 -16.70 9.52
N PRO A 303 -7.25 -17.33 8.39
CA PRO A 303 -6.30 -17.74 7.35
C PRO A 303 -5.35 -16.64 6.87
N ARG A 304 -5.85 -15.41 6.72
CA ARG A 304 -5.05 -14.24 6.29
C ARG A 304 -3.86 -13.93 7.21
N HIS A 305 -3.96 -14.21 8.52
CA HIS A 305 -2.86 -13.98 9.45
C HIS A 305 -1.86 -15.13 9.41
N ARG A 306 -2.33 -16.37 9.29
CA ARG A 306 -1.46 -17.56 9.18
C ARG A 306 -0.57 -17.50 7.94
N GLU A 307 -1.15 -17.24 6.78
CA GLU A 307 -0.41 -17.11 5.51
C GLU A 307 0.65 -16.01 5.57
N ARG A 308 0.30 -14.85 6.12
CA ARG A 308 1.23 -13.74 6.34
C ARG A 308 2.42 -14.10 7.23
N ILE A 309 2.19 -14.89 8.27
CA ILE A 309 3.26 -15.41 9.13
C ILE A 309 4.13 -16.37 8.33
N GLU A 310 3.54 -17.32 7.61
CA GLU A 310 4.26 -18.28 6.78
C GLU A 310 5.13 -17.60 5.71
N ASP A 311 4.61 -16.57 5.04
CA ASP A 311 5.36 -15.79 4.06
C ASP A 311 6.55 -15.05 4.68
N GLY A 312 6.37 -14.46 5.87
CA GLY A 312 7.47 -13.81 6.58
C GLY A 312 8.51 -14.76 7.14
N LEU A 313 8.09 -15.96 7.60
CA LEU A 313 9.00 -16.98 8.12
C LEU A 313 9.73 -17.76 7.02
N ARG A 314 9.18 -17.84 5.80
CA ARG A 314 9.88 -18.41 4.64
C ARG A 314 11.20 -17.67 4.37
N GLY A 315 11.25 -16.38 4.72
CA GLY A 315 12.40 -15.52 4.50
C GLY A 315 12.60 -15.19 3.03
N GLY A 316 13.20 -14.03 2.77
CA GLY A 316 13.41 -13.53 1.42
C GLY A 316 13.52 -12.02 1.41
N LYS A 317 14.23 -11.47 0.42
CA LYS A 317 14.36 -10.01 0.27
C LYS A 317 13.20 -9.40 -0.53
N THR A 318 12.55 -10.21 -1.37
CA THR A 318 11.43 -9.78 -2.22
C THR A 318 10.11 -9.95 -1.49
N ALA A 319 9.24 -8.96 -1.60
CA ALA A 319 7.91 -8.98 -1.00
C ALA A 319 6.92 -9.87 -1.77
N VAL A 320 5.96 -10.45 -1.04
CA VAL A 320 4.78 -11.14 -1.59
C VAL A 320 3.69 -10.12 -1.94
N PHE A 321 2.92 -10.34 -3.01
CA PHE A 321 1.85 -9.45 -3.47
C PHE A 321 0.79 -10.18 -4.30
#